data_AF-A0A7S2U2B8-F1
#
_entry.id   AF-A0A7S2U2B8-F1
#
_cell.length_a   1.000
_cell.length_b   1.000
_cell.length_c   1.000
_cell.angle_alpha   90.00
_cell.angle_beta   90.00
_cell.angle_gamma   90.00
#
_symmetry.space_group_name_H-M   'P 1'
#
loop_
_entity.id
_entity.type
_entity.pdbx_description
1 polymer ?
#
loop_
_entity_poly.entity_id
_entity_poly.type
_entity_poly.pdbx_seq_one_letter_code
_entity_poly.pdbx_strand_id
1 'polypeptide(L)'
;MDVLNPYGSNPKGYLSTPGPDRNGEHMMGTTIMAVEFKGGVVIGADSRTSTGSYVANRVSDKLTKVSDKIYCCRSGSAADTQAVADMVSYYLDVHSVEIDEPPAVKTAANLFSLITYNNKDRLMASIICAGWDKKNGGQVFQIPLGGTLVQSKFAIGGSGSTYIFGHCDAQYKDGMDQKECEAFVSKAIAHAMSRDGSSGGVIRLAIITEKGVERKFIAGDKLPFMKDE
;
A
#
# COMPACT_ATOMS: atom_id res chain seq x y z
N MET A 1 -10.97 62.98 17.40
CA MET A 1 -10.92 61.58 17.84
C MET A 1 -10.63 60.75 16.61
N ASP A 2 -9.42 60.23 16.50
CA ASP A 2 -9.17 58.92 15.89
C ASP A 2 -7.82 58.42 16.39
N VAL A 3 -7.81 57.15 16.77
CA VAL A 3 -6.89 56.51 17.70
C VAL A 3 -5.87 55.69 16.91
N LEU A 4 -4.59 55.86 17.24
CA LEU A 4 -3.42 54.98 17.00
C LEU A 4 -3.56 53.84 15.95
N ASN A 5 -2.90 54.03 14.80
CA ASN A 5 -2.53 52.97 13.85
C ASN A 5 -1.23 52.27 14.33
N PRO A 6 -1.22 50.99 14.73
CA PRO A 6 -0.07 50.40 15.41
C PRO A 6 0.96 49.69 14.53
N TYR A 7 0.89 49.75 13.19
CA TYR A 7 1.84 48.98 12.36
C TYR A 7 2.58 49.84 11.33
N GLY A 8 3.56 50.58 11.84
CA GLY A 8 4.63 51.17 11.06
C GLY A 8 5.66 50.12 10.60
N SER A 9 6.16 50.34 9.38
CA SER A 9 7.38 49.81 8.76
C SER A 9 8.21 48.79 9.55
N ASN A 10 8.24 47.55 9.05
CA ASN A 10 9.14 46.51 9.54
C ASN A 10 10.59 46.80 9.04
N PRO A 11 11.57 47.04 9.93
CA PRO A 11 12.97 47.18 9.53
C PRO A 11 13.55 45.80 9.18
N LYS A 12 14.28 45.75 8.06
CA LYS A 12 15.06 44.58 7.62
C LYS A 12 15.95 44.06 8.75
N GLY A 13 15.89 42.76 9.07
CA GLY A 13 17.02 42.09 9.73
C GLY A 13 16.79 41.00 10.78
N TYR A 14 15.59 40.45 10.98
CA TYR A 14 15.44 39.21 11.76
C TYR A 14 15.01 38.07 10.83
N LEU A 15 15.92 37.11 10.65
CA LEU A 15 15.64 35.82 10.02
C LEU A 15 14.46 35.17 10.77
N SER A 16 13.32 35.10 10.09
CA SER A 16 12.24 34.22 10.48
C SER A 16 12.81 32.80 10.56
N THR A 17 12.86 32.23 11.75
CA THR A 17 13.10 30.79 11.90
C THR A 17 12.09 30.06 11.01
N PRO A 18 12.52 29.22 10.07
CA PRO A 18 11.58 28.44 9.29
C PRO A 18 10.76 27.60 10.26
N GLY A 19 9.43 27.69 10.20
CA GLY A 19 8.58 26.62 10.73
C GLY A 19 8.99 25.29 10.09
N PRO A 20 8.58 24.14 10.65
CA PRO A 20 8.96 22.85 10.10
C PRO A 20 8.61 22.83 8.61
N ASP A 21 9.66 22.64 7.80
CA ASP A 21 9.58 22.64 6.36
C ASP A 21 8.55 21.59 5.92
N ARG A 22 7.40 22.05 5.41
CA ARG A 22 6.37 21.16 4.86
C ARG A 22 6.82 20.51 3.53
N ASN A 23 8.01 20.84 3.02
CA ASN A 23 8.59 20.27 1.80
C ASN A 23 9.54 19.10 2.07
N GLY A 24 9.70 18.65 3.32
CA GLY A 24 10.30 17.36 3.59
C GLY A 24 9.32 16.25 3.23
N GLU A 25 9.14 15.94 1.94
CA GLU A 25 8.39 14.75 1.52
C GLU A 25 8.88 13.56 2.34
N HIS A 26 8.04 13.06 3.23
CA HIS A 26 8.32 11.84 3.96
C HIS A 26 8.26 10.69 2.95
N MET A 27 9.37 10.45 2.25
CA MET A 27 9.58 9.28 1.42
C MET A 27 9.64 8.03 2.32
N MET A 28 8.47 7.53 2.70
CA MET A 28 8.31 6.27 3.39
C MET A 28 8.49 5.15 2.37
N GLY A 29 9.64 4.49 2.38
CA GLY A 29 9.84 3.39 1.45
C GLY A 29 8.94 2.22 1.75
N THR A 30 8.55 1.55 0.68
CA THR A 30 7.60 0.45 0.73
C THR A 30 7.78 -0.42 -0.49
N THR A 31 7.67 -1.73 -0.29
CA THR A 31 7.41 -2.68 -1.36
C THR A 31 6.11 -3.41 -1.03
N ILE A 32 5.11 -3.23 -1.88
CA ILE A 32 3.84 -3.95 -1.81
C ILE A 32 3.59 -4.68 -3.13
N MET A 33 2.95 -5.84 -3.04
CA MET A 33 2.65 -6.67 -4.20
C MET A 33 1.37 -7.48 -3.99
N ALA A 34 0.66 -7.74 -5.08
CA ALA A 34 -0.46 -8.66 -5.11
C ALA A 34 -0.43 -9.48 -6.40
N VAL A 35 -0.87 -10.74 -6.33
CA VAL A 35 -1.01 -11.64 -7.48
C VAL A 35 -2.29 -12.45 -7.37
N GLU A 36 -3.00 -12.57 -8.49
CA GLU A 36 -4.18 -13.40 -8.67
C GLU A 36 -3.76 -14.84 -9.00
N PHE A 37 -4.43 -15.82 -8.41
CA PHE A 37 -4.29 -17.23 -8.77
C PHE A 37 -5.67 -17.91 -8.84
N LYS A 38 -5.71 -19.14 -9.35
CA LYS A 38 -6.96 -19.90 -9.41
C LYS A 38 -7.48 -20.20 -8.00
N GLY A 39 -8.50 -19.46 -7.57
CA GLY A 39 -9.18 -19.63 -6.29
C GLY A 39 -8.97 -18.49 -5.29
N GLY A 40 -8.15 -17.48 -5.62
CA GLY A 40 -7.89 -16.37 -4.69
C GLY A 40 -6.81 -15.39 -5.14
N VAL A 41 -6.27 -14.67 -4.16
CA VAL A 41 -5.14 -13.76 -4.34
C VAL A 41 -4.12 -13.95 -3.23
N VAL A 42 -2.85 -13.70 -3.54
CA VAL A 42 -1.78 -13.56 -2.55
C VAL A 42 -1.34 -12.10 -2.55
N ILE A 43 -1.32 -11.48 -1.38
CA ILE A 43 -0.74 -10.15 -1.18
C ILE A 43 0.46 -10.22 -0.27
N GLY A 44 1.39 -9.28 -0.45
CA GLY A 44 2.59 -9.20 0.35
C GLY A 44 3.12 -7.78 0.50
N ALA A 45 3.80 -7.54 1.61
CA ALA A 45 4.49 -6.28 1.88
C ALA A 45 5.75 -6.49 2.73
N ASP A 46 6.71 -5.58 2.58
CA ASP A 46 7.75 -5.36 3.58
C ASP A 46 7.20 -4.64 4.82
N SER A 47 8.00 -4.48 5.87
CA SER A 47 7.55 -3.94 7.16
C SER A 47 8.28 -2.70 7.65
N ARG A 48 9.23 -2.17 6.88
CA ARG A 48 9.96 -0.96 7.24
C ARG A 48 9.13 0.28 6.97
N THR A 49 9.18 1.26 7.87
CA THR A 49 8.71 2.62 7.66
C THR A 49 9.85 3.57 8.00
N SER A 50 10.28 4.38 7.03
CA SER A 50 11.40 5.30 7.14
C SER A 50 10.94 6.77 7.13
N THR A 51 11.71 7.62 7.78
CA THR A 51 11.62 9.08 7.71
C THR A 51 13.01 9.59 7.34
N GLY A 52 13.22 9.82 6.04
CA GLY A 52 14.58 9.99 5.51
C GLY A 52 15.41 8.73 5.76
N SER A 53 16.62 8.90 6.29
CA SER A 53 17.51 7.78 6.65
C SER A 53 17.14 7.08 7.97
N TYR A 54 16.27 7.68 8.78
CA TYR A 54 15.87 7.11 10.06
C TYR A 54 14.76 6.07 9.88
N VAL A 55 14.96 4.88 10.46
CA VAL A 55 13.94 3.82 10.45
C VAL A 55 13.01 4.02 11.64
N ALA A 56 11.86 4.65 11.40
CA ALA A 56 10.84 4.94 12.41
C ALA A 56 10.15 3.67 12.94
N ASN A 57 9.89 2.70 12.07
CA ASN A 57 9.35 1.39 12.47
C ASN A 57 9.94 0.29 11.59
N ARG A 58 10.28 -0.87 12.19
CA ARG A 58 10.85 -2.03 11.48
C ARG A 58 9.83 -3.13 11.19
N VAL A 59 8.66 -3.11 11.82
CA VAL A 59 7.70 -4.23 11.83
C VAL A 59 6.26 -3.81 11.51
N SER A 60 6.10 -2.65 10.87
CA SER A 60 4.81 -2.12 10.40
C SER A 60 4.02 -3.16 9.62
N ASP A 61 2.71 -3.18 9.84
CA ASP A 61 1.80 -3.99 9.03
C ASP A 61 1.15 -3.11 7.95
N LYS A 62 1.55 -3.34 6.70
CA LYS A 62 1.05 -2.60 5.53
C LYS A 62 -0.11 -3.30 4.85
N LEU A 63 -0.54 -4.47 5.35
CA LEU A 63 -1.68 -5.24 4.86
C LEU A 63 -2.87 -5.01 5.79
N THR A 64 -3.73 -4.07 5.42
CA THR A 64 -4.91 -3.71 6.20
C THR A 64 -6.12 -4.50 5.72
N LYS A 65 -6.83 -5.14 6.66
CA LYS A 65 -8.14 -5.74 6.42
C LYS A 65 -9.15 -4.61 6.24
N VAL A 66 -9.88 -4.63 5.12
CA VAL A 66 -10.92 -3.63 4.80
C VAL A 66 -12.32 -4.27 4.89
N SER A 67 -12.42 -5.56 4.61
CA SER A 67 -13.58 -6.41 4.89
C SER A 67 -13.08 -7.83 5.13
N ASP A 68 -13.95 -8.80 5.43
CA ASP A 68 -13.56 -10.19 5.67
C ASP A 68 -12.75 -10.79 4.52
N LYS A 69 -13.26 -10.57 3.31
CA LYS A 69 -12.78 -10.98 1.98
C LYS A 69 -11.71 -10.10 1.33
N ILE A 70 -11.46 -8.90 1.87
CA ILE A 70 -10.85 -7.79 1.11
C ILE A 70 -9.79 -7.10 1.95
N TYR A 71 -8.61 -6.95 1.36
CA TYR A 71 -7.47 -6.29 1.96
C TYR A 71 -6.97 -5.16 1.06
N CYS A 72 -6.27 -4.22 1.67
CA CYS A 72 -5.49 -3.23 0.95
C CYS A 72 -4.02 -3.26 1.40
N CYS A 73 -3.12 -3.11 0.43
CA CYS A 73 -1.72 -2.85 0.67
C CYS A 73 -1.49 -1.35 0.58
N ARG A 74 -0.87 -0.77 1.61
CA ARG A 74 -0.71 0.68 1.76
C ARG A 74 0.70 1.13 1.42
N SER A 75 0.82 2.12 0.53
CA SER A 75 2.09 2.78 0.18
C SER A 75 1.92 4.29 0.04
N GLY A 76 2.92 5.06 0.46
CA GLY A 76 2.89 6.52 0.51
C GLY A 76 2.87 7.04 1.94
N SER A 77 2.20 8.16 2.18
CA SER A 77 2.02 8.72 3.52
C SER A 77 1.26 7.72 4.40
N ALA A 78 1.86 7.34 5.53
CA ALA A 78 1.22 6.40 6.46
C ALA A 78 -0.11 6.94 6.98
N ALA A 79 -0.19 8.24 7.29
CA ALA A 79 -1.40 8.89 7.78
C ALA A 79 -2.51 8.88 6.70
N ASP A 80 -2.19 9.29 5.48
CA ASP A 80 -3.16 9.36 4.39
C ASP A 80 -3.72 7.97 4.06
N THR A 81 -2.84 6.99 3.91
CA THR A 81 -3.25 5.62 3.55
C THR A 81 -4.05 4.94 4.66
N GLN A 82 -3.77 5.23 5.94
CA GLN A 82 -4.59 4.74 7.06
C GLN A 82 -5.98 5.36 7.04
N ALA A 83 -6.06 6.69 6.95
CA ALA A 83 -7.33 7.40 6.94
C ALA A 83 -8.22 6.93 5.78
N VAL A 84 -7.65 6.76 4.57
CA VAL A 84 -8.39 6.26 3.41
C VAL A 84 -8.86 4.82 3.64
N ALA A 85 -8.02 3.94 4.20
CA ALA A 85 -8.42 2.55 4.49
C ALA A 85 -9.55 2.47 5.51
N ASP A 86 -9.51 3.28 6.56
CA ASP A 86 -10.54 3.34 7.60
C ASP A 86 -11.88 3.85 7.04
N MET A 87 -11.84 4.90 6.20
CA MET A 87 -13.03 5.41 5.51
C MET A 87 -13.66 4.35 4.61
N VAL A 88 -12.85 3.65 3.81
CA VAL A 88 -13.37 2.60 2.90
C VAL A 88 -13.92 1.42 3.69
N SER A 89 -13.27 1.00 4.78
CA SER A 89 -13.80 -0.05 5.66
C SER A 89 -15.17 0.33 6.20
N TYR A 90 -15.32 1.54 6.73
CA TYR A 90 -16.60 2.05 7.22
C TYR A 90 -17.69 2.04 6.15
N TYR A 91 -17.42 2.59 4.97
CA TYR A 91 -18.41 2.62 3.89
C TYR A 91 -18.80 1.22 3.39
N LEU A 92 -17.85 0.28 3.35
CA LEU A 92 -18.15 -1.10 2.98
C LEU A 92 -18.95 -1.84 4.03
N ASP A 93 -18.68 -1.60 5.31
CA ASP A 93 -19.44 -2.20 6.41
C ASP A 93 -20.90 -1.74 6.35
N VAL A 94 -21.14 -0.43 6.25
CA VAL A 94 -22.50 0.14 6.05
C VAL A 94 -23.16 -0.47 4.83
N HIS A 95 -22.46 -0.47 3.68
CA HIS A 95 -23.01 -1.00 2.44
C HIS A 95 -23.38 -2.49 2.55
N SER A 96 -22.54 -3.30 3.21
CA SER A 96 -22.78 -4.74 3.39
C SER A 96 -24.01 -5.03 4.25
N VAL A 97 -24.26 -4.19 5.26
CA VAL A 97 -25.46 -4.29 6.12
C VAL A 97 -26.71 -3.87 5.36
N GLU A 98 -26.64 -2.84 4.52
CA GLU A 98 -27.78 -2.39 3.73
C GLU A 98 -28.23 -3.42 2.69
N ILE A 99 -27.29 -4.14 2.08
CA ILE A 99 -27.58 -5.13 1.03
C ILE A 99 -27.70 -6.56 1.56
N ASP A 100 -27.39 -6.79 2.84
CA ASP A 100 -27.32 -8.11 3.49
C ASP A 100 -26.45 -9.12 2.71
N GLU A 101 -25.34 -8.65 2.13
CA GLU A 101 -24.40 -9.46 1.34
C GLU A 101 -22.95 -8.97 1.53
N PRO A 102 -21.95 -9.86 1.55
CA PRO A 102 -20.55 -9.45 1.53
C PRO A 102 -20.22 -8.55 0.34
N PRO A 103 -19.43 -7.47 0.54
CA PRO A 103 -19.15 -6.52 -0.52
C PRO A 103 -18.28 -7.13 -1.62
N ALA A 104 -18.49 -6.70 -2.87
CA ALA A 104 -17.64 -7.07 -4.00
C ALA A 104 -16.27 -6.36 -3.93
N VAL A 105 -15.21 -7.01 -4.42
CA VAL A 105 -13.85 -6.44 -4.42
C VAL A 105 -13.81 -5.16 -5.26
N LYS A 106 -14.53 -5.16 -6.39
CA LYS A 106 -14.65 -3.99 -7.27
C LYS A 106 -15.30 -2.79 -6.58
N THR A 107 -16.25 -3.00 -5.67
CA THR A 107 -16.89 -1.92 -4.91
C THR A 107 -15.88 -1.25 -3.98
N ALA A 108 -15.08 -2.05 -3.26
CA ALA A 108 -13.99 -1.52 -2.43
C ALA A 108 -12.98 -0.73 -3.25
N ALA A 109 -12.55 -1.27 -4.40
CA ALA A 109 -11.57 -0.63 -5.26
C ALA A 109 -12.07 0.70 -5.86
N ASN A 110 -13.37 0.78 -6.21
CA ASN A 110 -14.00 2.03 -6.65
C ASN A 110 -14.03 3.09 -5.54
N LEU A 111 -14.32 2.70 -4.29
CA LEU A 111 -14.29 3.64 -3.16
C LEU A 111 -12.88 4.18 -2.92
N PHE A 112 -11.86 3.31 -2.96
CA PHE A 112 -10.46 3.74 -2.90
C PHE A 112 -10.13 4.73 -4.02
N SER A 113 -10.48 4.40 -5.27
CA SER A 113 -10.24 5.27 -6.44
C SER A 113 -10.96 6.62 -6.30
N LEU A 114 -12.22 6.63 -5.87
CA LEU A 114 -13.01 7.86 -5.72
C LEU A 114 -12.41 8.79 -4.66
N ILE A 115 -12.09 8.26 -3.48
CA ILE A 115 -11.53 9.05 -2.37
C ILE A 115 -10.15 9.60 -2.75
N THR A 116 -9.30 8.75 -3.34
CA THR A 116 -7.94 9.16 -3.73
C THR A 116 -7.95 10.16 -4.89
N TYR A 117 -8.79 9.96 -5.90
CA TYR A 117 -8.91 10.86 -7.05
C TYR A 117 -9.39 12.26 -6.63
N ASN A 118 -10.45 12.32 -5.81
CA ASN A 118 -11.03 13.59 -5.35
C ASN A 118 -10.09 14.40 -4.46
N ASN A 119 -9.07 13.77 -3.89
CA ASN A 119 -8.11 14.40 -2.99
C ASN A 119 -6.66 14.25 -3.49
N LYS A 120 -6.46 14.01 -4.79
CA LYS A 120 -5.14 13.69 -5.37
C LYS A 120 -4.07 14.76 -5.15
N ASP A 121 -4.48 16.02 -5.01
CA ASP A 121 -3.56 17.15 -4.76
C ASP A 121 -3.20 17.31 -3.27
N ARG A 122 -3.81 16.50 -2.39
CA ARG A 122 -3.66 16.56 -0.93
C ARG A 122 -3.23 15.24 -0.30
N LEU A 123 -3.47 14.11 -0.96
CA LEU A 123 -3.14 12.78 -0.46
C LEU A 123 -1.97 12.18 -1.23
N MET A 124 -1.03 11.60 -0.48
CA MET A 124 0.00 10.71 -1.00
C MET A 124 -0.38 9.26 -0.68
N ALA A 125 -1.40 8.74 -1.36
CA ALA A 125 -1.90 7.39 -1.16
C ALA A 125 -1.86 6.57 -2.46
N SER A 126 -1.04 5.52 -2.46
CA SER A 126 -1.03 4.47 -3.47
C SER A 126 -1.49 3.17 -2.80
N ILE A 127 -2.54 2.57 -3.35
CA ILE A 127 -3.22 1.42 -2.77
C ILE A 127 -3.25 0.29 -3.78
N ILE A 128 -2.94 -0.92 -3.32
CA ILE A 128 -3.34 -2.15 -4.02
C ILE A 128 -4.50 -2.75 -3.25
N CYS A 129 -5.69 -2.76 -3.85
CA CYS A 129 -6.87 -3.41 -3.29
C CYS A 129 -6.99 -4.81 -3.89
N ALA A 130 -7.00 -5.83 -3.04
CA ALA A 130 -7.11 -7.21 -3.49
C ALA A 130 -7.98 -8.02 -2.54
N GLY A 131 -8.71 -8.97 -3.09
CA GLY A 131 -9.59 -9.79 -2.30
C GLY A 131 -10.22 -10.90 -3.11
N TRP A 132 -11.18 -11.56 -2.49
CA TRP A 132 -12.02 -12.57 -3.13
C TRP A 132 -13.49 -12.22 -2.93
N ASP A 133 -14.28 -12.32 -3.99
CA ASP A 133 -15.74 -12.30 -3.93
C ASP A 133 -16.37 -13.48 -4.68
N LYS A 134 -17.65 -13.75 -4.38
CA LYS A 134 -18.39 -14.88 -4.94
C LYS A 134 -18.62 -14.75 -6.45
N LYS A 135 -18.63 -13.53 -6.98
CA LYS A 135 -19.05 -13.24 -8.36
C LYS A 135 -17.91 -13.39 -9.36
N ASN A 136 -16.74 -12.87 -9.02
CA ASN A 136 -15.58 -12.79 -9.90
C ASN A 136 -14.37 -13.56 -9.36
N GLY A 137 -14.44 -14.09 -8.13
CA GLY A 137 -13.34 -14.79 -7.50
C GLY A 137 -12.25 -13.83 -7.00
N GLY A 138 -10.99 -14.24 -7.15
CA GLY A 138 -9.83 -13.43 -6.76
C GLY A 138 -9.63 -12.26 -7.72
N GLN A 139 -9.45 -11.06 -7.20
CA GLN A 139 -9.22 -9.86 -8.01
C GLN A 139 -8.15 -8.96 -7.39
N VAL A 140 -7.35 -8.34 -8.25
CA VAL A 140 -6.34 -7.33 -7.88
C VAL A 140 -6.61 -6.03 -8.63
N PHE A 141 -6.71 -4.95 -7.87
CA PHE A 141 -6.87 -3.59 -8.37
C PHE A 141 -5.73 -2.71 -7.86
N GLN A 142 -5.10 -1.98 -8.76
CA GLN A 142 -4.09 -0.98 -8.44
C GLN A 142 -4.69 0.42 -8.56
N ILE A 143 -4.46 1.20 -7.51
CA ILE A 143 -4.83 2.60 -7.41
C ILE A 143 -3.53 3.39 -7.14
N PRO A 144 -2.80 3.81 -8.19
CA PRO A 144 -1.58 4.59 -8.02
C PRO A 144 -1.89 6.00 -7.52
N LEU A 145 -0.83 6.76 -7.24
CA LEU A 145 -0.95 8.19 -7.00
C LEU A 145 -1.72 8.85 -8.16
N GLY A 146 -2.76 9.62 -7.84
CA GLY A 146 -3.69 10.18 -8.82
C GLY A 146 -5.05 9.50 -8.88
N GLY A 147 -5.21 8.31 -8.29
CA GLY A 147 -6.51 7.69 -8.05
C GLY A 147 -7.13 6.95 -9.25
N THR A 148 -6.39 6.72 -10.33
CA THR A 148 -6.86 5.86 -11.44
C THR A 148 -7.10 4.44 -10.94
N LEU A 149 -8.11 3.75 -11.49
CA LEU A 149 -8.38 2.35 -11.15
C LEU A 149 -7.95 1.42 -12.28
N VAL A 150 -7.02 0.51 -12.00
CA VAL A 150 -6.53 -0.47 -12.98
C VAL A 150 -6.69 -1.89 -12.41
N GLN A 151 -7.34 -2.78 -13.15
CA GLN A 151 -7.41 -4.20 -12.81
C GLN A 151 -6.29 -4.95 -13.53
N SER A 152 -5.55 -5.78 -12.81
CA SER A 152 -4.39 -6.53 -13.33
C SER A 152 -4.30 -7.92 -12.70
N LYS A 153 -3.57 -8.84 -13.34
CA LYS A 153 -3.30 -10.18 -12.77
C LYS A 153 -2.28 -10.15 -11.62
N PHE A 154 -1.35 -9.21 -11.68
CA PHE A 154 -0.52 -8.86 -10.55
C PHE A 154 -0.32 -7.34 -10.53
N ALA A 155 0.01 -6.82 -9.36
CA ALA A 155 0.33 -5.42 -9.17
C ALA A 155 1.52 -5.30 -8.22
N ILE A 156 2.41 -4.35 -8.49
CA ILE A 156 3.52 -3.97 -7.62
C ILE A 156 3.47 -2.47 -7.36
N GLY A 157 3.87 -2.05 -6.16
CA GLY A 157 3.81 -0.66 -5.75
C GLY A 157 4.80 -0.29 -4.65
N GLY A 158 4.93 1.01 -4.44
CA GLY A 158 5.89 1.62 -3.52
C GLY A 158 7.26 1.87 -4.14
N SER A 159 8.18 2.43 -3.36
CA SER A 159 9.53 2.79 -3.83
C SER A 159 10.31 1.57 -4.36
N GLY A 160 10.16 0.43 -3.69
CA GLY A 160 10.92 -0.77 -4.01
C GLY A 160 10.47 -1.49 -5.28
N SER A 161 9.27 -1.20 -5.78
CA SER A 161 8.76 -1.81 -7.02
C SER A 161 9.62 -1.48 -8.24
N THR A 162 10.28 -0.31 -8.23
CA THR A 162 11.16 0.16 -9.31
C THR A 162 12.33 -0.79 -9.60
N TYR A 163 12.80 -1.54 -8.59
CA TYR A 163 13.92 -2.47 -8.73
C TYR A 163 13.52 -3.86 -9.24
N ILE A 164 12.22 -4.17 -9.30
CA ILE A 164 11.72 -5.53 -9.53
C ILE A 164 10.80 -5.67 -10.74
N PHE A 165 10.57 -4.62 -11.53
CA PHE A 165 9.80 -4.72 -12.78
C PHE A 165 10.30 -5.84 -13.70
N GLY A 166 11.59 -5.82 -14.07
CA GLY A 166 12.17 -6.84 -14.94
C GLY A 166 12.17 -8.26 -14.32
N HIS A 167 12.25 -8.36 -12.99
CA HIS A 167 12.11 -9.65 -12.30
C HIS A 167 10.68 -10.18 -12.40
N CYS A 168 9.69 -9.33 -12.14
CA CYS A 168 8.28 -9.69 -12.24
C CYS A 168 7.92 -10.10 -13.67
N ASP A 169 8.36 -9.34 -14.68
CA ASP A 169 8.09 -9.65 -16.09
C ASP A 169 8.71 -10.99 -16.52
N ALA A 170 9.89 -11.32 -16.01
CA ALA A 170 10.59 -12.57 -16.35
C ALA A 170 10.06 -13.81 -15.60
N GLN A 171 9.57 -13.63 -14.37
CA GLN A 171 9.16 -14.75 -13.50
C GLN A 171 7.65 -15.00 -13.50
N TYR A 172 6.84 -13.99 -13.81
CA TYR A 172 5.40 -14.13 -13.85
C TYR A 172 4.97 -15.09 -14.98
N LYS A 173 3.99 -15.93 -14.69
CA LYS A 173 3.40 -16.92 -15.58
C LYS A 173 1.90 -16.94 -15.30
N ASP A 174 1.11 -16.92 -16.37
CA ASP A 174 -0.33 -17.06 -16.21
C ASP A 174 -0.69 -18.45 -15.67
N GLY A 175 -1.62 -18.46 -14.71
CA GLY A 175 -2.12 -19.71 -14.12
C GLY A 175 -1.23 -20.34 -13.05
N MET A 176 -0.33 -19.58 -12.43
CA MET A 176 0.39 -20.04 -11.23
C MET A 176 -0.56 -20.58 -10.16
N ASP A 177 -0.12 -21.61 -9.45
CA ASP A 177 -0.82 -22.10 -8.27
C ASP A 177 -0.56 -21.20 -7.04
N GLN A 178 -1.25 -21.47 -5.93
CA GLN A 178 -1.12 -20.70 -4.70
C GLN A 178 0.34 -20.66 -4.20
N LYS A 179 1.05 -21.80 -4.21
CA LYS A 179 2.42 -21.89 -3.67
C LYS A 179 3.42 -21.18 -4.57
N GLU A 180 3.25 -21.29 -5.88
CA GLU A 180 4.04 -20.55 -6.87
C GLU A 180 3.84 -19.04 -6.68
N CYS A 181 2.60 -18.58 -6.48
CA CYS A 181 2.30 -17.18 -6.18
C CYS A 181 2.92 -16.70 -4.87
N GLU A 182 2.85 -17.49 -3.79
CA GLU A 182 3.51 -17.17 -2.52
C GLU A 182 5.04 -17.04 -2.68
N ALA A 183 5.66 -17.97 -3.41
CA ALA A 183 7.09 -17.93 -3.70
C ALA A 183 7.46 -16.73 -4.57
N PHE A 184 6.65 -16.41 -5.58
CA PHE A 184 6.83 -15.27 -6.47
C PHE A 184 6.78 -13.95 -5.69
N VAL A 185 5.75 -13.74 -4.88
CA VAL A 185 5.58 -12.52 -4.07
C VAL A 185 6.70 -12.37 -3.05
N SER A 186 7.03 -13.43 -2.30
CA SER A 186 8.09 -13.37 -1.29
C SER A 186 9.47 -13.12 -1.90
N LYS A 187 9.79 -13.74 -3.04
CA LYS A 187 11.07 -13.54 -3.74
C LYS A 187 11.18 -12.14 -4.34
N ALA A 188 10.11 -11.64 -4.98
CA ALA A 188 10.09 -10.29 -5.54
C ALA A 188 10.29 -9.24 -4.43
N ILE A 189 9.57 -9.36 -3.31
CA ILE A 189 9.74 -8.42 -2.17
C ILE A 189 11.15 -8.54 -1.58
N ALA A 190 11.71 -9.74 -1.42
CA ALA A 190 13.07 -9.91 -0.93
C ALA A 190 14.11 -9.24 -1.85
N HIS A 191 13.95 -9.35 -3.18
CA HIS A 191 14.80 -8.64 -4.13
C HIS A 191 14.69 -7.12 -4.01
N ALA A 192 13.48 -6.58 -3.88
CA ALA A 192 13.28 -5.15 -3.64
C ALA A 192 13.95 -4.71 -2.33
N MET A 193 13.77 -5.44 -1.23
CA MET A 193 14.40 -5.16 0.07
C MET A 193 15.94 -5.17 0.02
N SER A 194 16.54 -5.90 -0.92
CA SER A 194 18.00 -5.95 -1.08
C SER A 194 18.59 -4.70 -1.76
N ARG A 195 17.77 -3.92 -2.47
CA ARG A 195 18.20 -2.77 -3.27
C ARG A 195 17.59 -1.45 -2.82
N ASP A 196 16.33 -1.45 -2.39
CA ASP A 196 15.64 -0.27 -1.90
C ASP A 196 15.99 0.00 -0.43
N GLY A 197 16.75 1.07 -0.17
CA GLY A 197 17.15 1.45 1.20
C GLY A 197 15.99 1.76 2.13
N SER A 198 14.84 2.11 1.57
CA SER A 198 13.65 2.49 2.33
C SER A 198 12.69 1.31 2.55
N SER A 199 12.92 0.16 1.92
CA SER A 199 12.23 -1.12 2.18
C SER A 199 13.06 -2.03 3.10
N GLY A 200 12.42 -2.91 3.87
CA GLY A 200 13.14 -3.88 4.70
C GLY A 200 12.34 -4.46 5.86
N GLY A 201 13.05 -5.07 6.81
CA GLY A 201 12.44 -5.72 7.97
C GLY A 201 12.05 -7.16 7.65
N VAL A 202 10.75 -7.46 7.70
CA VAL A 202 10.17 -8.79 7.46
C VAL A 202 9.25 -8.76 6.26
N ILE A 203 8.89 -9.93 5.73
CA ILE A 203 7.81 -10.04 4.74
C ILE A 203 6.56 -10.55 5.43
N ARG A 204 5.45 -9.84 5.23
CA ARG A 204 4.10 -10.29 5.61
C ARG A 204 3.37 -10.69 4.34
N LEU A 205 2.72 -11.84 4.36
CA LEU A 205 1.85 -12.31 3.29
C LEU A 205 0.44 -12.52 3.82
N ALA A 206 -0.56 -12.34 2.97
CA ALA A 206 -1.92 -12.82 3.22
C ALA A 206 -2.44 -13.53 1.96
N ILE A 207 -2.94 -14.75 2.16
CA ILE A 207 -3.58 -15.56 1.14
C ILE A 207 -5.07 -15.46 1.37
N ILE A 208 -5.80 -14.94 0.38
CA ILE A 208 -7.22 -14.64 0.48
C ILE A 208 -7.96 -15.54 -0.51
N THR A 209 -8.86 -16.37 0.00
CA THR A 209 -9.62 -17.34 -0.78
C THR A 209 -11.09 -17.34 -0.36
N GLU A 210 -11.92 -18.14 -1.05
CA GLU A 210 -13.28 -18.42 -0.63
C GLU A 210 -13.39 -18.87 0.84
N LYS A 211 -12.44 -19.68 1.32
CA LYS A 211 -12.48 -20.27 2.66
C LYS A 211 -12.15 -19.28 3.77
N GLY A 212 -11.49 -18.17 3.43
CA GLY A 212 -11.01 -17.19 4.39
C GLY A 212 -9.60 -16.71 4.07
N VAL A 213 -8.94 -16.16 5.10
CA VAL A 213 -7.64 -15.50 4.99
C VAL A 213 -6.61 -16.19 5.86
N GLU A 214 -5.50 -16.60 5.24
CA GLU A 214 -4.32 -17.14 5.92
C GLU A 214 -3.21 -16.09 5.89
N ARG A 215 -2.70 -15.69 7.06
CA ARG A 215 -1.56 -14.75 7.15
C ARG A 215 -0.27 -15.52 7.40
N LYS A 216 0.77 -15.20 6.64
CA LYS A 216 2.12 -15.76 6.81
C LYS A 216 3.13 -14.64 7.11
N PHE A 217 4.18 -15.02 7.82
CA PHE A 217 5.25 -14.14 8.24
C PHE A 217 6.59 -14.80 7.92
N ILE A 218 7.47 -14.09 7.22
CA ILE A 218 8.83 -14.51 6.92
C ILE A 218 9.77 -13.56 7.65
N ALA A 219 10.48 -14.10 8.63
CA ALA A 219 11.47 -13.38 9.42
C ALA A 219 12.66 -12.91 8.54
N GLY A 220 13.32 -11.83 8.97
CA GLY A 220 14.40 -11.19 8.20
C GLY A 220 15.59 -12.12 7.89
N ASP A 221 15.89 -13.06 8.78
CA ASP A 221 16.92 -14.10 8.66
C ASP A 221 16.54 -15.22 7.68
N LYS A 222 15.26 -15.33 7.32
CA LYS A 222 14.70 -16.37 6.44
C LYS A 222 14.25 -15.82 5.10
N LEU A 223 14.59 -14.58 4.79
CA LEU A 223 14.22 -13.96 3.52
C LEU A 223 14.88 -14.71 2.37
N PRO A 224 14.14 -15.01 1.29
CA PRO A 224 14.65 -15.71 0.12
C PRO A 224 15.48 -14.75 -0.76
N PHE A 225 16.57 -14.22 -0.20
CA PHE A 225 17.57 -13.54 -1.01
C PHE A 225 18.16 -14.51 -2.04
N MET A 226 18.78 -13.99 -3.11
CA MET A 226 19.53 -14.82 -4.05
C MET A 226 20.44 -15.73 -3.22
N LYS A 227 20.25 -17.06 -3.35
CA LYS A 227 21.26 -17.99 -2.84
C LYS A 227 22.52 -17.69 -3.64
N ASP A 228 23.63 -17.48 -2.96
CA ASP A 228 24.94 -17.50 -3.61
C ASP A 228 25.05 -18.87 -4.31
N GLU A 229 25.03 -18.87 -5.64
CA GLU A 229 25.47 -20.00 -6.46
C GLU A 229 27.00 -20.02 -6.52
#